data_AF-A0A943G6I1-F1
#
_entry.id   AF-A0A943G6I1-F1
#
_cell.length_a   1.000
_cell.length_b   1.000
_cell.length_c   1.000
_cell.angle_alpha   90.00
_cell.angle_beta   90.00
_cell.angle_gamma   90.00
#
_symmetry.space_group_name_H-M   'P 1'
#
loop_
_entity.id
_entity.type
_entity.pdbx_description
1 polymer ?
#
loop_
_entity_poly.entity_id
_entity_poly.type
_entity_poly.pdbx_seq_one_letter_code
_entity_poly.pdbx_strand_id
1 'polypeptide(L)'
;MSINEMTAKIKELKSLQALIEEAEAEADALKDQIKEAMGDSEELRVGEYKVTYKTVKSSRFDSKSLKAELPEIAERYTVATEYRRFAIA
;
A
#
# COMPACT_ATOMS: atom_id res chain seq x y z
N MET A 1 -9.51 3.01 -30.13
CA MET A 1 -8.22 2.32 -30.05
C MET A 1 -8.38 0.93 -30.62
N SER A 2 -7.58 0.60 -31.61
CA SER A 2 -7.37 -0.75 -32.11
C SER A 2 -6.62 -1.61 -31.09
N ILE A 3 -6.63 -2.92 -31.30
CA ILE A 3 -5.87 -3.89 -30.48
C ILE A 3 -4.38 -3.55 -30.45
N ASN A 4 -3.83 -3.06 -31.56
CA ASN A 4 -2.42 -2.65 -31.67
C ASN A 4 -2.12 -1.43 -30.79
N GLU A 5 -2.99 -0.41 -30.82
CA GLU A 5 -2.85 0.77 -29.95
C GLU A 5 -3.00 0.41 -28.46
N MET A 6 -3.93 -0.50 -28.12
CA MET A 6 -4.10 -0.97 -26.74
C MET A 6 -2.86 -1.72 -26.25
N THR A 7 -2.29 -2.57 -27.11
CA THR A 7 -1.06 -3.31 -26.81
C THR A 7 0.12 -2.35 -26.58
N ALA A 8 0.25 -1.30 -27.40
CA ALA A 8 1.28 -0.29 -27.22
C ALA A 8 1.13 0.44 -25.87
N LYS A 9 -0.09 0.86 -25.52
CA LYS A 9 -0.35 1.51 -24.23
C LYS A 9 -0.13 0.60 -23.03
N ILE A 10 -0.48 -0.68 -23.12
CA ILE A 10 -0.21 -1.66 -22.05
C ILE A 10 1.29 -1.83 -21.83
N LYS A 11 2.09 -1.90 -22.90
CA LYS A 11 3.55 -1.98 -22.80
C LYS A 11 4.15 -0.74 -22.16
N GLU A 12 3.72 0.44 -22.59
CA GLU A 12 4.14 1.71 -22.02
C GLU A 12 3.79 1.78 -20.52
N LEU A 13 2.56 1.41 -20.15
CA LEU A 13 2.11 1.38 -18.76
C LEU A 13 2.95 0.40 -17.93
N LYS A 14 3.22 -0.83 -18.41
CA LYS A 14 4.08 -1.78 -17.69
C LYS A 14 5.51 -1.24 -17.51
N SER A 15 6.05 -0.54 -18.51
CA SER A 15 7.37 0.10 -18.38
C SER A 15 7.38 1.20 -17.32
N LEU A 16 6.33 2.02 -17.27
CA LEU A 16 6.20 3.07 -16.24
C LEU A 16 6.04 2.47 -14.84
N GLN A 17 5.28 1.38 -14.72
CA GLN A 17 5.14 0.65 -13.45
C GLN A 17 6.48 0.10 -12.96
N ALA A 18 7.29 -0.49 -13.84
CA ALA A 18 8.62 -0.97 -13.47
C ALA A 18 9.53 0.16 -12.96
N LEU A 19 9.51 1.34 -13.60
CA LEU A 19 10.27 2.50 -13.14
C LEU A 19 9.78 3.03 -11.79
N ILE A 20 8.46 3.01 -11.55
CA ILE A 20 7.90 3.39 -10.26
C ILE A 20 8.34 2.41 -9.18
N GLU A 21 8.25 1.10 -9.43
CA GLU A 21 8.68 0.07 -8.47
C GLU A 21 10.17 0.19 -8.12
N GLU A 22 11.02 0.47 -9.11
CA GLU A 22 12.45 0.73 -8.89
C GLU A 22 12.67 1.98 -8.02
N ALA A 23 12.03 3.10 -8.36
CA ALA A 23 12.13 4.33 -7.59
C ALA A 23 11.56 4.20 -6.16
N GLU A 24 10.48 3.42 -6.00
CA GLU A 24 9.90 3.10 -4.68
C GLU A 24 10.87 2.26 -3.85
N ALA A 25 11.54 1.27 -4.45
CA ALA A 25 12.55 0.46 -3.78
C ALA A 25 13.75 1.31 -3.33
N GLU A 26 14.24 2.22 -4.18
CA GLU A 26 15.29 3.16 -3.80
C GLU A 26 14.85 4.10 -2.67
N ALA A 27 13.64 4.64 -2.75
CA ALA A 27 13.08 5.49 -1.72
C ALA A 27 12.92 4.75 -0.38
N ASP A 28 12.52 3.48 -0.41
CA ASP A 28 12.40 2.65 0.79
C ASP A 28 13.76 2.30 1.38
N ALA A 29 14.77 2.01 0.56
CA ALA A 29 16.15 1.83 1.03
C ALA A 29 16.67 3.11 1.74
N LEU A 30 16.38 4.30 1.19
CA LEU A 30 16.72 5.57 1.84
C LEU A 30 15.96 5.78 3.16
N LYS A 31 14.67 5.46 3.20
CA LYS A 31 13.90 5.50 4.46
C LYS A 31 14.50 4.58 5.52
N ASP A 32 14.95 3.40 5.13
CA ASP A 32 15.55 2.44 6.07
C ASP A 32 16.89 2.94 6.59
N GLN A 33 17.73 3.56 5.75
CA GLN A 33 18.94 4.25 6.23
C GLN A 33 18.62 5.38 7.21
N ILE A 34 17.56 6.16 6.96
CA ILE A 34 17.11 7.22 7.88
C ILE A 34 16.61 6.62 9.20
N LYS A 35 15.84 5.52 9.17
CA LYS A 35 15.39 4.82 10.39
C LYS A 35 16.57 4.27 11.19
N GLU A 36 17.56 3.67 10.52
CA GLU A 36 18.78 3.19 11.16
C GLU A 36 19.54 4.32 11.85
N ALA A 37 19.64 5.48 11.19
CA ALA A 37 20.22 6.68 11.78
C ALA A 37 19.39 7.26 12.95
N MET A 38 18.08 7.06 12.98
CA MET A 38 17.21 7.46 14.09
C MET A 38 17.39 6.57 15.33
N GLY A 39 17.77 5.31 15.16
CA GLY A 39 17.93 4.33 16.26
C GLY A 39 16.64 4.21 17.09
N ASP A 40 16.76 4.42 18.40
CA ASP A 40 15.64 4.37 19.35
C ASP A 40 14.86 5.69 19.45
N SER A 41 15.25 6.74 18.71
CA SER A 41 14.57 8.04 18.80
C SER A 41 13.28 8.05 17.98
N GLU A 42 12.17 8.38 18.64
CA GLU A 42 10.87 8.49 17.96
C GLU A 42 10.69 9.81 17.18
N GLU A 43 11.47 10.84 17.51
CA GLU A 43 11.45 12.14 16.84
C GLU A 43 12.87 12.69 16.65
N LEU A 44 13.16 13.19 15.47
CA LEU A 44 14.46 13.76 15.14
C LEU A 44 14.26 14.99 14.24
N ARG A 45 14.99 16.08 14.52
CA ARG A 45 15.02 17.26 13.65
C ARG A 45 16.36 17.33 12.92
N VAL A 46 16.35 17.31 11.59
CA VAL A 46 17.53 17.55 10.75
C VAL A 46 17.30 18.82 9.96
N GLY A 47 18.03 19.89 10.29
CA GLY A 47 17.83 21.20 9.67
C GLY A 47 16.38 21.67 9.82
N GLU A 48 15.68 21.80 8.70
CA GLU A 48 14.28 22.24 8.63
C GLU A 48 13.26 21.10 8.69
N TYR A 49 13.70 19.83 8.66
CA TYR A 49 12.84 18.67 8.61
C TYR A 49 12.58 18.06 9.99
N LYS A 50 11.31 17.75 10.28
CA LYS A 50 10.91 16.91 11.43
C LYS A 50 10.64 15.49 10.95
N VAL A 51 11.43 14.53 11.41
CA VAL A 51 11.26 13.10 11.14
C VAL A 51 10.66 12.44 12.37
N THR A 52 9.62 11.61 12.18
CA THR A 52 9.00 10.87 13.28
C THR A 52 8.83 9.40 12.91
N TYR A 53 9.26 8.50 13.79
CA TYR A 53 9.09 7.06 13.65
C TYR A 53 8.50 6.50 14.95
N LYS A 54 7.16 6.44 15.00
CA LYS A 54 6.42 6.03 16.20
C LYS A 54 5.71 4.70 15.97
N THR A 55 5.63 3.89 17.01
CA THR A 55 4.85 2.66 16.96
C THR A 55 3.36 2.98 16.90
N VAL A 56 2.71 2.69 15.76
CA VAL A 56 1.26 2.85 15.60
C VAL A 56 0.58 1.52 15.89
N LYS A 57 -0.23 1.47 16.96
CA LYS A 57 -1.13 0.34 17.23
C LYS A 57 -2.42 0.52 16.43
N SER A 58 -2.61 -0.29 15.39
CA SER A 58 -3.89 -0.38 14.68
C SER A 58 -4.61 -1.65 15.09
N SER A 59 -5.86 -1.52 15.53
CA SER A 59 -6.78 -2.63 15.69
C SER A 59 -7.63 -2.75 14.41
N ARG A 60 -7.65 -3.93 13.82
CA ARG A 60 -8.53 -4.25 12.68
C ARG A 60 -9.59 -5.24 13.13
N PHE A 61 -10.80 -5.06 12.62
CA PHE A 61 -11.89 -5.99 12.85
C PHE A 61 -11.64 -7.28 12.07
N ASP A 62 -11.58 -8.41 12.78
CA ASP A 62 -11.41 -9.72 12.16
C ASP A 62 -12.75 -10.26 11.63
N SER A 63 -13.10 -9.80 10.44
CA SER A 63 -14.31 -10.22 9.75
C SER A 63 -14.30 -11.69 9.33
N LYS A 64 -13.13 -12.37 9.30
CA LYS A 64 -13.04 -13.79 8.97
C LYS A 64 -13.47 -14.64 10.15
N SER A 65 -12.92 -14.36 11.34
CA SER A 65 -13.29 -15.06 12.57
C SER A 65 -14.76 -14.83 12.92
N LEU A 66 -15.28 -13.60 12.72
CA LEU A 66 -16.71 -13.32 12.89
C LEU A 66 -17.58 -14.17 11.95
N LYS A 67 -17.21 -14.32 10.68
CA LYS A 67 -17.95 -15.15 9.73
C LYS A 67 -17.92 -16.64 10.10
N ALA A 68 -16.84 -17.10 10.71
CA ALA A 68 -16.70 -18.49 11.14
C ALA A 68 -17.51 -18.81 12.41
N GLU A 69 -17.51 -17.90 13.39
CA GLU A 69 -18.18 -18.12 14.68
C GLU A 69 -19.64 -17.65 14.70
N LEU A 70 -19.95 -16.54 14.02
CA LEU A 70 -21.25 -15.85 14.07
C LEU A 70 -21.70 -15.42 12.66
N PRO A 71 -22.05 -16.37 11.77
CA PRO A 71 -22.39 -16.09 10.39
C PRO A 71 -23.62 -15.19 10.23
N GLU A 72 -24.64 -15.33 11.08
CA GLU A 72 -25.88 -14.52 11.02
C GLU A 72 -25.59 -13.03 11.30
N ILE A 73 -24.69 -12.74 12.23
CA ILE A 73 -24.26 -11.37 12.51
C ILE A 73 -23.40 -10.86 11.36
N ALA A 74 -22.47 -11.68 10.87
CA ALA A 74 -21.64 -11.28 9.74
C ALA A 74 -22.46 -10.93 8.49
N GLU A 75 -23.52 -11.68 8.20
CA GLU A 75 -24.42 -11.40 7.08
C GLU A 75 -25.19 -10.10 7.29
N ARG A 76 -25.76 -9.89 8.49
CA ARG A 76 -26.53 -8.68 8.83
C ARG A 76 -25.73 -7.38 8.71
N TYR A 77 -24.41 -7.45 8.92
CA TYR A 77 -23.54 -6.27 8.90
C TYR A 77 -22.56 -6.23 7.71
N THR A 78 -22.72 -7.12 6.72
CA THR A 78 -21.94 -7.08 5.48
C THR A 78 -22.72 -6.32 4.41
N VAL A 79 -22.16 -5.22 3.90
CA VAL A 79 -22.68 -4.51 2.72
C VAL A 79 -21.91 -4.97 1.49
N ALA A 80 -22.63 -5.44 0.47
CA ALA A 80 -22.05 -5.75 -0.82
C ALA A 80 -21.74 -4.43 -1.56
N THR A 81 -20.47 -4.23 -1.88
CA THR A 81 -20.01 -3.09 -2.68
C THR A 81 -19.38 -3.62 -3.96
N GLU A 82 -19.91 -3.20 -5.11
CA GLU A 82 -19.34 -3.52 -6.42
C GLU A 82 -18.44 -2.38 -6.90
N TYR A 83 -17.23 -2.71 -7.34
CA TYR A 83 -16.31 -1.76 -7.98
C TYR A 83 -15.59 -2.44 -9.13
N ARG A 84 -15.23 -1.67 -10.16
CA ARG A 84 -14.41 -2.15 -11.27
C ARG A 84 -12.94 -1.95 -10.92
N ARG A 85 -12.18 -3.04 -10.84
CA ARG A 85 -10.73 -3.00 -10.68
C ARG A 85 -10.07 -3.02 -12.05
N PHE A 86 -9.21 -2.04 -12.32
CA PHE A 86 -8.28 -2.10 -13.44
C PHE A 86 -7.07 -2.96 -13.03
N ALA A 87 -6.78 -4.00 -13.80
CA ALA A 87 -5.64 -4.89 -13.58
C ALA A 87 -5.11 -5.36 -14.94
N ILE A 88 -3.79 -5.44 -15.05
CA ILE A 88 -3.08 -6.00 -16.21
C ILE A 88 -2.24 -7.15 -15.66
N ALA A 89 -2.48 -8.37 -16.15
CA ALA A 89 -1.68 -9.55 -15.83
C ALA A 89 -0.46 -9.65 -16.76
#